data_AF-Q3TUN7-F1
#
_entry.id   AF-Q3TUN7-F1
#
_cell.length_a   1.000
_cell.length_b   1.000
_cell.length_c   1.000
_cell.angle_alpha   90.00
_cell.angle_beta   90.00
_cell.angle_gamma   90.00
#
_symmetry.space_group_name_H-M   'P 1'
#
loop_
_entity.id
_entity.type
_entity.pdbx_description
1 polymer ?
#
loop_
_entity_poly.entity_id
_entity_poly.type
_entity_poly.pdbx_seq_one_letter_code
_entity_poly.pdbx_strand_id
1 'polypeptide(L)'
;MGNPRIRAHGKKVLTSLGLGVKNMDNLKETFAHLSELHCDKLHVDPENFKLLGNMLVIVLSTHFAKEFTPEVQAAWQKLVIGVANALSHKYH
;
A
#
# COMPACT_ATOMS: atom_id res chain seq x y z
N MET A 1 5.43 -1.30 24.08
CA MET A 1 6.48 -0.78 23.17
C MET A 1 6.60 -1.72 21.97
N GLY A 2 6.62 -1.18 20.75
CA GLY A 2 6.57 -1.98 19.51
C GLY A 2 7.93 -2.52 19.05
N ASN A 3 7.90 -3.62 18.27
CA ASN A 3 9.09 -4.28 17.72
C ASN A 3 9.88 -3.32 16.78
N PRO A 4 11.17 -3.04 17.02
CA PRO A 4 11.96 -2.12 16.19
C PRO A 4 12.06 -2.51 14.71
N ARG A 5 12.06 -3.81 14.40
CA ARG A 5 12.10 -4.31 13.02
C ARG A 5 10.80 -4.00 12.28
N ILE A 6 9.66 -4.15 12.94
CA ILE A 6 8.34 -3.80 12.39
C ILE A 6 8.26 -2.29 12.15
N ARG A 7 8.73 -1.48 13.09
CA ARG A 7 8.75 -0.02 12.92
C ARG A 7 9.61 0.42 11.73
N ALA A 8 10.79 -0.16 11.59
CA ALA A 8 11.68 0.12 10.46
C ALA A 8 11.06 -0.32 9.13
N HIS A 9 10.42 -1.48 9.09
CA HIS A 9 9.76 -1.97 7.89
C HIS A 9 8.54 -1.13 7.51
N GLY A 10 7.70 -0.75 8.48
CA GLY A 10 6.55 0.14 8.25
C GLY A 10 6.96 1.48 7.64
N LYS A 11 8.10 2.05 8.07
CA LYS A 11 8.67 3.25 7.43
C LYS A 11 9.00 3.01 5.95
N LYS A 12 9.60 1.87 5.59
CA LYS A 12 9.89 1.53 4.18
C LYS A 12 8.62 1.41 3.35
N VAL A 13 7.61 0.70 3.86
CA VAL A 13 6.31 0.54 3.20
C VAL A 13 5.65 1.89 2.93
N LEU A 14 5.52 2.74 3.96
CA LEU A 14 4.87 4.04 3.80
C LEU A 14 5.67 5.01 2.93
N THR A 15 7.01 4.92 2.93
CA THR A 15 7.86 5.69 2.01
C THR A 15 7.59 5.29 0.56
N SER A 16 7.48 3.99 0.28
CA SER A 16 7.16 3.46 -1.05
C SER A 16 5.74 3.85 -1.48
N LEU A 17 4.76 3.78 -0.59
CA LEU A 17 3.40 4.25 -0.85
C LEU A 17 3.39 5.74 -1.23
N GLY A 18 4.20 6.56 -0.55
CA GLY A 18 4.39 7.98 -0.89
C GLY A 18 4.96 8.21 -2.30
N LEU A 19 5.78 7.30 -2.83
CA LEU A 19 6.21 7.34 -4.23
C LEU A 19 5.05 7.04 -5.18
N GLY A 20 4.18 6.09 -4.84
CA GLY A 20 2.96 5.81 -5.59
C GLY A 20 2.02 7.01 -5.66
N VAL A 21 1.81 7.70 -4.54
CA VAL A 21 0.98 8.93 -4.49
C VAL A 21 1.55 10.03 -5.40
N LYS A 22 2.86 10.12 -5.56
CA LYS A 22 3.49 11.10 -6.47
C LYS A 22 3.42 10.70 -7.95
N ASN A 23 3.10 9.44 -8.25
CA ASN A 23 3.10 8.88 -9.61
C ASN A 23 1.80 8.10 -9.89
N MET A 24 0.65 8.65 -9.46
CA MET A 24 -0.64 7.94 -9.49
C MET A 24 -1.10 7.51 -10.89
N ASP A 25 -0.69 8.23 -11.93
CA ASP A 25 -1.03 7.87 -13.32
C ASP A 25 -0.17 6.72 -13.86
N ASN A 26 0.90 6.35 -13.16
CA ASN A 26 1.88 5.36 -13.62
C ASN A 26 2.27 4.34 -12.52
N LEU A 27 1.31 3.91 -11.70
CA LEU A 27 1.55 3.03 -10.57
C LEU A 27 2.22 1.70 -10.96
N LYS A 28 1.84 1.10 -12.09
CA LYS A 28 2.39 -0.19 -12.54
C LYS A 28 3.88 -0.11 -12.78
N GLU A 29 4.33 0.90 -13.51
CA GLU A 29 5.75 1.11 -13.78
C GLU A 29 6.50 1.51 -12.49
N THR A 30 5.91 2.41 -11.70
CA THR A 30 6.45 2.86 -10.41
C THR A 30 6.74 1.69 -9.47
N PHE A 31 5.89 0.65 -9.49
CA PHE A 31 6.00 -0.52 -8.64
C PHE A 31 6.52 -1.77 -9.34
N ALA A 32 6.95 -1.72 -10.61
CA ALA A 32 7.34 -2.91 -11.37
C ALA A 32 8.42 -3.73 -10.67
N HIS A 33 9.50 -3.06 -10.23
CA HIS A 33 10.59 -3.74 -9.51
C HIS A 33 10.15 -4.31 -8.15
N LEU A 34 9.24 -3.61 -7.45
CA LEU A 34 8.70 -4.13 -6.19
C LEU A 34 7.75 -5.30 -6.44
N SER A 35 6.99 -5.31 -7.52
CA SER A 35 6.13 -6.43 -7.91
C SER A 35 6.97 -7.70 -8.10
N GLU A 36 8.05 -7.61 -8.89
CA GLU A 36 9.01 -8.71 -9.10
C GLU A 36 9.65 -9.17 -7.78
N LEU A 37 10.10 -8.23 -6.94
CA LEU A 37 10.68 -8.56 -5.64
C LEU A 37 9.70 -9.36 -4.76
N HIS A 38 8.45 -8.94 -4.69
CA HIS A 38 7.45 -9.60 -3.84
C HIS A 38 6.99 -10.94 -4.41
N CYS A 39 6.97 -11.10 -5.73
CA CYS A 39 6.67 -12.35 -6.42
C CYS A 39 7.83 -13.36 -6.29
N ASP A 40 9.01 -13.00 -6.81
CA ASP A 40 10.07 -13.95 -7.13
C ASP A 40 10.97 -14.28 -5.93
N LYS A 41 11.07 -13.36 -4.96
CA LYS A 41 11.98 -13.51 -3.81
C LYS A 41 11.28 -13.64 -2.48
N LEU A 42 10.21 -12.87 -2.29
CA LEU A 42 9.49 -12.85 -1.01
C LEU A 42 8.27 -13.78 -1.01
N HIS A 43 7.80 -14.21 -2.19
CA HIS A 43 6.66 -15.11 -2.38
C HIS A 43 5.41 -14.67 -1.59
N VAL A 44 5.14 -13.36 -1.57
CA VAL A 44 4.00 -12.79 -0.86
C VAL A 44 2.74 -13.01 -1.69
N ASP A 45 1.72 -13.68 -1.14
CA ASP A 45 0.42 -13.81 -1.81
C ASP A 45 -0.18 -12.41 -2.13
N PRO A 46 -0.56 -12.14 -3.39
CA PRO A 46 -1.22 -10.90 -3.82
C PRO A 46 -2.37 -10.41 -2.94
N GLU A 47 -3.15 -11.31 -2.33
CA GLU A 47 -4.28 -10.92 -1.47
C GLU A 47 -3.81 -10.15 -0.22
N ASN A 48 -2.57 -10.39 0.24
CA ASN A 48 -2.01 -9.68 1.39
C ASN A 48 -1.82 -8.18 1.14
N PHE A 49 -1.66 -7.74 -0.12
CA PHE A 49 -1.59 -6.31 -0.43
C PHE A 49 -2.93 -5.61 -0.18
N LYS A 50 -4.05 -6.27 -0.52
CA LYS A 50 -5.40 -5.75 -0.26
C LYS A 50 -5.67 -5.71 1.24
N LEU A 51 -5.28 -6.75 1.98
CA LEU A 51 -5.41 -6.79 3.44
C LEU A 51 -4.67 -5.63 4.09
N LEU A 52 -3.41 -5.40 3.71
CA LEU A 52 -2.63 -4.28 4.24
C LEU A 52 -3.24 -2.92 3.84
N GLY A 53 -3.72 -2.78 2.60
CA GLY A 53 -4.42 -1.58 2.13
C GLY A 53 -5.66 -1.25 2.97
N ASN A 54 -6.48 -2.27 3.30
CA ASN A 54 -7.64 -2.10 4.16
C ASN A 54 -7.25 -1.69 5.58
N MET A 55 -6.19 -2.29 6.15
CA MET A 55 -5.67 -1.90 7.46
C MET A 55 -5.19 -0.44 7.49
N LEU A 56 -4.56 0.04 6.40
CA LEU A 56 -4.19 1.45 6.29
C LEU A 56 -5.41 2.36 6.31
N VAL A 57 -6.47 2.03 5.57
CA VAL A 57 -7.72 2.82 5.58
C VAL A 57 -8.33 2.87 6.98
N ILE A 58 -8.34 1.75 7.72
CA ILE A 58 -8.84 1.69 9.11
C ILE A 58 -8.00 2.55 10.06
N VAL A 59 -6.67 2.51 9.93
CA VAL A 59 -5.78 3.33 10.76
C VAL A 59 -5.98 4.81 10.46
N LEU A 60 -6.10 5.18 9.19
CA LEU A 60 -6.35 6.56 8.77
C LEU A 60 -7.70 7.06 9.27
N SER A 61 -8.76 6.25 9.18
CA SER A 61 -10.09 6.63 9.67
C SER A 61 -10.11 6.83 11.18
N THR A 62 -9.40 5.98 11.92
CA THR A 62 -9.27 6.11 13.38
C THR A 62 -8.44 7.34 13.76
N HIS A 63 -7.37 7.64 13.02
CA HIS A 63 -6.45 8.72 13.34
C HIS A 63 -7.03 10.11 13.04
N PHE A 64 -7.65 10.27 11.86
CA PHE A 64 -8.21 11.54 11.40
C PHE A 64 -9.67 11.74 11.83
N ALA A 65 -10.36 10.68 12.27
CA ALA A 65 -11.71 10.70 12.81
C ALA A 65 -12.68 11.50 11.91
N LYS A 66 -13.15 12.67 12.38
CA LYS A 66 -14.13 13.50 11.66
C LYS A 66 -13.61 14.06 10.33
N GLU A 67 -12.30 14.17 10.18
CA GLU A 67 -11.65 14.66 8.94
C GLU A 67 -11.59 13.57 7.86
N PHE A 68 -11.73 12.29 8.24
CA PHE A 68 -11.77 11.18 7.29
C PHE A 68 -13.19 10.98 6.74
N THR A 69 -13.65 11.98 5.96
CA THR A 69 -15.00 11.97 5.38
C THR A 69 -15.19 10.78 4.42
N PRO A 70 -16.43 10.44 4.05
CA PRO A 70 -16.69 9.39 3.07
C PRO A 70 -15.96 9.58 1.74
N GLU A 71 -15.79 10.82 1.28
CA GLU A 71 -15.07 11.15 0.04
C GLU A 71 -13.57 10.88 0.20
N VAL A 72 -12.98 11.26 1.35
CA VAL A 72 -11.58 10.97 1.67
C VAL A 72 -11.36 9.46 1.78
N GLN A 73 -12.27 8.73 2.43
CA GLN A 73 -12.23 7.28 2.51
C GLN A 73 -12.26 6.65 1.11
N ALA A 74 -13.20 7.05 0.26
CA ALA A 74 -13.32 6.53 -1.10
C ALA A 74 -12.05 6.79 -1.92
N ALA A 75 -11.45 7.98 -1.80
CA ALA A 75 -10.20 8.32 -2.46
C ALA A 75 -9.03 7.42 -1.98
N TRP A 76 -8.88 7.22 -0.67
CA TRP A 76 -7.87 6.32 -0.12
C TRP A 76 -8.10 4.86 -0.48
N GLN A 77 -9.34 4.38 -0.48
CA GLN A 77 -9.69 3.04 -0.93
C GLN A 77 -9.31 2.83 -2.40
N LYS A 78 -9.63 3.80 -3.28
CA LYS A 78 -9.23 3.74 -4.69
C LYS A 78 -7.71 3.71 -4.86
N LEU A 79 -6.98 4.52 -4.09
CA LEU A 79 -5.52 4.54 -4.11
C LEU A 79 -4.93 3.19 -3.68
N VAL A 80 -5.32 2.65 -2.52
CA VAL A 80 -4.73 1.40 -2.01
C VAL A 80 -5.07 0.19 -2.90
N ILE A 81 -6.24 0.18 -3.54
CA ILE A 81 -6.60 -0.82 -4.57
C ILE A 81 -5.69 -0.69 -5.79
N GLY A 82 -5.47 0.53 -6.29
CA GLY A 82 -4.56 0.78 -7.40
C GLY A 82 -3.13 0.33 -7.11
N VAL A 83 -2.63 0.60 -5.90
CA VAL A 83 -1.31 0.16 -5.43
C VAL A 83 -1.24 -1.36 -5.32
N ALA A 84 -2.25 -2.01 -4.74
CA ALA A 84 -2.30 -3.47 -4.65
C ALA A 84 -2.28 -4.11 -6.05
N ASN A 85 -3.09 -3.59 -6.99
CA ASN A 85 -3.11 -4.08 -8.37
C ASN A 85 -1.75 -3.90 -9.07
N ALA A 86 -1.04 -2.80 -8.81
CA ALA A 86 0.28 -2.56 -9.37
C ALA A 86 1.34 -3.51 -8.78
N LEU A 87 1.30 -3.76 -7.48
CA LEU A 87 2.21 -4.71 -6.81
C LEU A 87 1.95 -6.16 -7.22
N SER A 88 0.71 -6.50 -7.57
CA SER A 88 0.37 -7.84 -8.08
C SER A 88 0.62 -8.02 -9.59
N HIS A 89 1.07 -6.99 -10.30
CA HIS A 89 1.06 -7.00 -11.77
C HIS A 89 1.99 -8.03 -12.42
N LYS A 90 3.13 -8.35 -11.78
CA LYS A 90 4.16 -9.29 -12.29
C LYS A 90 4.05 -10.71 -11.71
N TYR A 91 2.94 -11.02 -11.04
CA TYR A 91 2.65 -12.37 -10.57
C TYR A 91 2.12 -13.17 -11.77
N HIS A 92 2.92 -14.11 -12.27
CA HIS A 92 2.61 -14.97 -13.41
C HIS A 92 1.94 -16.28 -12.98
#